data_AF-A0A428QZM6-F1
#
_entry.id   AF-A0A428QZM6-F1
#
_cell.length_a   1.000
_cell.length_b   1.000
_cell.length_c   1.000
_cell.angle_alpha   90.00
_cell.angle_beta   90.00
_cell.angle_gamma   90.00
#
_symmetry.space_group_name_H-M   'P 1'
#
loop_
_entity.id
_entity.type
_entity.pdbx_description
1 polymer ?
#
loop_
_entity_poly.entity_id
_entity_poly.type
_entity_poly.pdbx_seq_one_letter_code
_entity_poly.pdbx_strand_id
1 'polypeptide(L)'
;MSHNQEWQSSLCDCSPCDSCLLSTFLPCILFGRTSQRMRNAPNIPVESTNSECMIFCGIQSFTGCGWIYNMMRRGEIHEKYSIEGSGMGDCCTSFWCLCCALVQQDNEVRARQAQGCHTQGYQPVKDNMHMP
;
A
#
# COMPACT_ATOMS: atom_id res chain seq x y z
N MET A 1 -20.56 -10.35 9.84
CA MET A 1 -20.39 -10.22 8.39
C MET A 1 -18.98 -9.74 8.15
N SER A 2 -18.08 -10.64 7.77
CA SER A 2 -16.77 -10.26 7.25
C SER A 2 -17.02 -9.46 5.96
N HIS A 3 -16.90 -8.14 6.03
CA HIS A 3 -16.86 -7.31 4.83
C HIS A 3 -15.57 -7.68 4.11
N ASN A 4 -15.64 -8.52 3.08
CA ASN A 4 -14.55 -8.65 2.13
C ASN A 4 -14.30 -7.25 1.55
N GLN A 5 -13.09 -6.75 1.76
CA GLN A 5 -12.70 -5.43 1.29
C GLN A 5 -12.15 -5.60 -0.13
N GLU A 6 -12.64 -4.82 -1.08
CA GLU A 6 -12.03 -4.73 -2.41
C GLU A 6 -10.96 -3.63 -2.41
N TRP A 7 -10.12 -3.60 -3.44
CA TRP A 7 -9.22 -2.48 -3.69
C TRP A 7 -10.04 -1.19 -3.83
N GLN A 8 -9.76 -0.18 -3.02
CA GLN A 8 -10.40 1.13 -3.15
C GLN A 8 -9.82 1.93 -4.32
N SER A 9 -8.58 1.61 -4.70
CA SER A 9 -7.85 2.23 -5.81
C SER A 9 -7.94 1.38 -7.10
N SER A 10 -8.18 2.03 -8.23
CA SER A 10 -8.30 1.37 -9.53
C SER A 10 -6.93 1.10 -10.17
N LEU A 11 -6.82 0.01 -10.93
CA LEU A 11 -5.66 -0.25 -11.78
C LEU A 11 -5.64 0.78 -12.94
N CYS A 12 -4.47 1.38 -13.18
CA CYS A 12 -4.24 2.45 -14.18
C CYS A 12 -4.77 3.84 -13.81
N ASP A 13 -5.21 4.07 -12.57
CA ASP A 13 -5.46 5.42 -12.10
C ASP A 13 -4.12 6.13 -11.83
N CYS A 14 -3.68 6.98 -12.75
CA CYS A 14 -2.44 7.78 -12.61
C CYS A 14 -2.63 9.02 -11.72
N SER A 15 -3.51 8.91 -10.72
CA SER A 15 -3.74 9.90 -9.69
C SER A 15 -3.12 9.42 -8.37
N PRO A 16 -2.25 10.20 -7.71
CA PRO A 16 -1.69 11.47 -8.18
C PRO A 16 -0.55 11.25 -9.21
N CYS A 17 -0.38 12.20 -10.14
CA CYS A 17 0.51 12.05 -11.30
C CYS A 17 1.99 11.95 -10.91
N ASP A 18 2.38 12.53 -9.78
CA ASP A 18 3.71 12.40 -9.18
C ASP A 18 4.02 10.94 -8.82
N SER A 19 3.09 10.22 -8.19
CA SER A 19 3.23 8.79 -7.93
C SER A 19 3.33 7.98 -9.23
N CYS A 20 2.55 8.32 -10.27
CA CYS A 20 2.60 7.64 -11.57
C CYS A 20 3.94 7.84 -12.30
N LEU A 21 4.46 9.07 -12.33
CA LEU A 21 5.79 9.37 -12.89
C LEU A 21 6.90 8.71 -12.06
N LEU A 22 6.82 8.81 -10.73
CA LEU A 22 7.79 8.19 -9.83
C LEU A 22 7.79 6.67 -10.01
N SER A 23 6.63 6.05 -10.17
CA SER A 23 6.53 4.62 -10.40
C SER A 23 7.09 4.18 -11.75
N THR A 24 7.04 5.04 -12.76
CA THR A 24 7.48 4.73 -14.12
C THR A 24 9.00 4.87 -14.24
N PHE A 25 9.56 5.96 -13.69
CA PHE A 25 10.99 6.25 -13.82
C PHE A 25 11.82 5.73 -12.65
N LEU A 26 11.24 5.64 -11.46
CA LEU A 26 11.92 5.25 -10.21
C LEU A 26 11.05 4.30 -9.38
N PRO A 27 10.66 3.12 -9.92
CA PRO A 27 9.74 2.19 -9.26
C PRO A 27 10.21 1.75 -7.87
N CYS A 28 11.53 1.66 -7.65
CA CYS A 28 12.08 1.25 -6.37
C CYS A 28 11.85 2.27 -5.24
N ILE A 29 11.80 3.58 -5.57
CA ILE A 29 11.46 4.62 -4.61
C ILE A 29 10.00 4.49 -4.19
N LEU A 30 9.08 4.37 -5.15
CA LEU A 30 7.67 4.24 -4.81
C LEU A 30 7.40 2.97 -4.00
N PHE A 31 8.00 1.84 -4.37
CA PHE A 31 7.93 0.60 -3.59
C PHE A 31 8.44 0.79 -2.15
N GLY A 32 9.59 1.43 -1.98
CA GLY A 32 10.17 1.71 -0.67
C GLY A 32 9.27 2.62 0.18
N ARG A 33 8.69 3.66 -0.42
CA ARG A 33 7.76 4.56 0.27
C ARG A 33 6.49 3.83 0.70
N THR A 34 5.91 2.99 -0.15
CA THR A 34 4.75 2.17 0.18
C THR A 34 5.05 1.19 1.31
N SER A 35 6.21 0.52 1.28
CA SER A 35 6.64 -0.37 2.35
C SER A 35 6.82 0.35 3.70
N GLN A 36 7.44 1.53 3.68
CA GLN A 36 7.54 2.33 4.90
C GLN A 36 6.19 2.76 5.44
N ARG A 37 5.26 3.20 4.59
CA ARG A 37 3.88 3.50 5.03
C ARG A 37 3.17 2.27 5.57
N MET A 38 3.45 1.09 5.03
CA MET A 38 2.92 -0.16 5.57
C MET A 38 3.46 -0.48 6.97
N ARG A 39 4.70 -0.11 7.29
CA ARG A 39 5.30 -0.41 8.61
C ARG A 39 5.08 0.69 9.64
N ASN A 40 5.04 1.94 9.19
CA ASN A 40 5.04 3.12 10.05
C ASN A 40 3.63 3.66 10.27
N ALA A 41 3.44 4.32 11.41
CA ALA A 41 2.23 5.10 11.69
C ALA A 41 2.12 6.30 10.73
N PRO A 42 0.89 6.79 10.44
CA PRO A 42 0.66 7.86 9.46
C PRO A 42 1.37 9.19 9.79
N ASN A 43 1.76 9.40 11.04
CA ASN A 43 2.43 10.63 11.49
C ASN A 43 3.96 10.61 11.33
N ILE A 44 4.54 9.50 10.87
CA ILE A 44 5.99 9.36 10.69
C ILE A 44 6.36 9.79 9.26
N PRO A 45 7.36 10.68 9.07
CA PRO A 45 7.79 11.08 7.74
C PRO A 45 8.27 9.86 6.93
N VAL A 46 7.84 9.78 5.68
CA VAL A 46 8.22 8.71 4.75
C VAL A 46 9.51 9.12 4.05
N GLU A 47 10.55 8.31 4.17
CA GLU A 47 11.81 8.53 3.47
C GLU A 47 11.76 7.89 2.07
N SER A 48 12.15 8.67 1.07
CA SER A 48 12.16 8.24 -0.33
C SER A 48 13.18 7.13 -0.60
N THR A 49 14.30 7.10 0.11
CA THR A 49 15.37 6.12 -0.09
C THR A 49 15.58 5.36 1.20
N ASN A 50 15.20 4.09 1.19
CA ASN A 50 15.27 3.21 2.36
C ASN A 50 15.79 1.82 1.96
N SER A 51 15.96 0.92 2.93
CA SER A 51 16.45 -0.44 2.68
C SER A 51 15.59 -1.21 1.67
N GLU A 52 14.27 -1.05 1.70
CA GLU A 52 13.34 -1.72 0.78
C GLU A 52 13.47 -1.18 -0.64
N CYS A 53 13.71 0.13 -0.79
CA CYS A 53 14.08 0.74 -2.07
C CYS A 53 15.38 0.14 -2.61
N MET A 54 16.42 0.00 -1.79
CA MET A 54 17.71 -0.57 -2.21
C MET A 54 17.58 -2.06 -2.58
N ILE A 55 16.82 -2.84 -1.81
CA ILE A 55 16.55 -4.26 -2.10
C ILE A 55 15.81 -4.39 -3.42
N PHE A 56 14.73 -3.62 -3.62
CA PHE A 56 13.99 -3.66 -4.88
C PHE A 56 14.88 -3.26 -6.06
N CYS A 57 15.62 -2.15 -5.93
CA CYS A 57 16.52 -1.68 -6.98
C CYS A 57 17.61 -2.74 -7.27
N GLY A 58 18.18 -3.37 -6.25
CA GLY A 58 19.12 -4.48 -6.42
C GLY A 58 18.51 -5.68 -7.15
N ILE A 59 17.35 -6.18 -6.71
CA ILE A 59 16.66 -7.30 -7.39
C ILE A 59 16.39 -6.95 -8.85
N GLN A 60 15.86 -5.76 -9.12
CA GLN A 60 15.56 -5.32 -10.47
C GLN A 60 16.82 -5.19 -11.34
N SER A 61 17.90 -4.60 -10.81
CA SER A 61 19.15 -4.40 -11.56
C SER A 61 19.94 -5.69 -11.80
N PHE A 62 19.95 -6.62 -10.84
CA PHE A 62 20.74 -7.86 -10.94
C PHE A 62 19.97 -9.03 -11.59
N THR A 63 18.65 -9.09 -11.43
CA THR A 63 17.84 -10.23 -11.90
C THR A 63 16.76 -9.85 -12.92
N GLY A 64 16.36 -8.58 -12.97
CA GLY A 64 15.20 -8.13 -13.75
C GLY A 64 13.84 -8.58 -13.19
N CYS A 65 13.83 -9.33 -12.08
CA CYS A 65 12.63 -9.96 -11.51
C CYS A 65 11.99 -9.13 -10.38
N GLY A 66 12.10 -7.80 -10.40
CA GLY A 66 11.49 -6.93 -9.38
C GLY A 66 9.96 -7.09 -9.30
N TRP A 67 9.32 -7.54 -10.37
CA TRP A 67 7.88 -7.88 -10.39
C TRP A 67 7.51 -8.99 -9.39
N ILE A 68 8.40 -9.95 -9.12
CA ILE A 68 8.17 -11.02 -8.13
C ILE A 68 8.10 -10.42 -6.74
N TYR A 69 9.06 -9.55 -6.43
CA TYR A 69 9.11 -8.88 -5.14
C TYR A 69 7.91 -7.92 -4.95
N ASN A 70 7.46 -7.28 -6.03
CA ASN A 70 6.22 -6.52 -6.05
C ASN A 70 4.98 -7.38 -5.76
N MET A 71 4.91 -8.57 -6.35
CA MET A 71 3.81 -9.51 -6.14
C MET A 71 3.76 -9.96 -4.67
N MET A 72 4.89 -10.29 -4.06
CA MET A 72 4.97 -10.62 -2.63
C MET A 72 4.43 -9.47 -1.76
N ARG A 73 4.84 -8.22 -2.04
CA ARG A 73 4.32 -7.06 -1.31
C ARG A 73 2.81 -6.88 -1.51
N ARG A 74 2.28 -7.15 -2.70
CA ARG A 74 0.84 -7.08 -2.97
C ARG A 74 0.08 -8.09 -2.10
N GLY A 75 0.62 -9.29 -1.95
CA GLY A 75 0.11 -10.31 -1.03
C GLY A 75 0.11 -9.86 0.43
N GLU A 76 1.19 -9.21 0.90
CA GLU A 76 1.22 -8.63 2.26
C GLU A 76 0.14 -7.56 2.47
N ILE A 77 -0.17 -6.75 1.44
CA ILE A 77 -1.25 -5.75 1.49
C ILE A 77 -2.61 -6.44 1.57
N HIS A 78 -2.83 -7.51 0.80
CA HIS A 78 -4.06 -8.31 0.89
C HIS A 78 -4.26 -8.89 2.28
N GLU A 79 -3.22 -9.49 2.85
CA GLU A 79 -3.28 -10.07 4.20
C GLU A 79 -3.54 -8.99 5.25
N LYS A 80 -2.80 -7.88 5.20
CA LYS A 80 -2.91 -6.80 6.19
C LYS A 80 -4.28 -6.13 6.22
N TYR A 81 -4.90 -5.97 5.06
CA TYR A 81 -6.17 -5.25 4.93
C TYR A 81 -7.37 -6.15 4.65
N SER A 82 -7.17 -7.48 4.69
CA SER A 82 -8.19 -8.48 4.36
C SER A 82 -8.87 -8.19 3.01
N ILE A 83 -8.06 -7.86 2.00
CA ILE A 83 -8.53 -7.58 0.64
C ILE A 83 -8.67 -8.89 -0.12
N GLU A 84 -9.82 -9.10 -0.77
CA GLU A 84 -10.06 -10.29 -1.58
C GLU A 84 -9.26 -10.20 -2.91
N GLY A 85 -8.41 -11.18 -3.18
CA GLY A 85 -7.46 -11.12 -4.29
C GLY A 85 -7.05 -12.49 -4.82
N SER A 86 -6.70 -12.53 -6.11
CA SER A 86 -6.25 -13.72 -6.83
C SER A 86 -4.77 -13.58 -7.17
N GLY A 87 -3.93 -14.49 -6.67
CA GLY A 87 -2.48 -14.49 -6.93
C GLY A 87 -2.11 -14.50 -8.42
N MET A 88 -3.02 -14.97 -9.28
CA MET A 88 -2.83 -14.96 -10.74
C MET A 88 -3.05 -13.57 -11.34
N GLY A 89 -4.06 -12.82 -10.86
CA GLY A 89 -4.28 -11.42 -11.26
C GLY A 89 -3.14 -10.52 -10.81
N ASP A 90 -2.56 -10.81 -9.65
CA ASP A 90 -1.44 -10.08 -9.05
C ASP A 90 -0.13 -10.27 -9.82
N CYS A 91 0.10 -11.51 -10.29
CA CYS A 91 1.23 -11.86 -11.15
C CYS A 91 1.13 -11.12 -12.49
N CYS A 92 -0.02 -11.25 -13.18
CA CYS A 92 -0.30 -10.60 -14.46
C CYS A 92 -0.16 -9.07 -14.37
N THR A 93 -0.72 -8.46 -13.33
CA THR A 93 -0.67 -7.00 -13.14
C THR A 93 0.75 -6.53 -12.84
N SER A 94 1.48 -7.22 -11.97
CA SER A 94 2.86 -6.85 -11.62
C SER A 94 3.83 -7.05 -12.79
N PHE A 95 3.56 -8.03 -13.65
CA PHE A 95 4.40 -8.32 -14.83
C PHE A 95 4.12 -7.36 -15.99
N TRP A 96 2.85 -7.08 -16.33
CA TRP A 96 2.50 -6.26 -17.50
C TRP A 96 2.42 -4.76 -17.23
N CYS A 97 2.03 -4.33 -16.04
CA CYS A 97 2.05 -2.92 -15.66
C CYS A 97 2.54 -2.76 -14.21
N LEU A 98 3.83 -2.98 -14.00
CA LEU A 98 4.48 -2.78 -12.70
C LEU A 98 4.21 -1.38 -12.13
N CYS A 99 4.21 -0.34 -12.97
CA CYS A 99 3.96 1.02 -12.51
C CYS A 99 2.52 1.22 -12.02
N CYS A 100 1.53 0.71 -12.74
CA CYS A 100 0.14 0.74 -12.32
C CYS A 100 -0.05 -0.01 -10.99
N ALA A 101 0.60 -1.16 -10.83
CA ALA A 101 0.52 -1.97 -9.62
C ALA A 101 1.08 -1.21 -8.40
N LEU A 102 2.24 -0.58 -8.54
CA LEU A 102 2.88 0.20 -7.47
C LEU A 102 2.06 1.44 -7.08
N VAL A 103 1.48 2.15 -8.06
CA VAL A 103 0.59 3.30 -7.79
C VAL A 103 -0.67 2.85 -7.06
N GLN A 104 -1.30 1.75 -7.50
CA GLN A 104 -2.46 1.18 -6.81
C GLN A 104 -2.12 0.85 -5.36
N GLN A 105 -1.00 0.17 -5.12
CA GLN A 105 -0.54 -0.16 -3.77
C GLN A 105 -0.29 1.10 -2.91
N ASP A 106 0.40 2.11 -3.45
CA ASP A 106 0.65 3.38 -2.74
C ASP A 106 -0.66 4.07 -2.33
N ASN A 107 -1.59 4.17 -3.27
CA ASN A 107 -2.89 4.80 -3.07
C ASN A 107 -3.74 4.06 -2.05
N GLU A 108 -3.77 2.73 -2.11
CA GLU A 108 -4.50 1.90 -1.16
C GLU A 108 -3.99 2.10 0.27
N VAL A 109 -2.67 2.04 0.45
CA VAL A 109 -2.04 2.21 1.77
C VAL A 109 -2.31 3.62 2.30
N ARG A 110 -2.20 4.65 1.45
CA ARG A 110 -2.50 6.04 1.83
C ARG A 110 -3.96 6.25 2.22
N ALA A 111 -4.90 5.72 1.44
CA ALA A 111 -6.33 5.83 1.70
C ALA A 111 -6.68 5.18 3.05
N ARG A 112 -6.16 3.98 3.32
CA ARG A 112 -6.42 3.26 4.56
C ARG A 112 -5.73 3.87 5.78
N GLN A 113 -4.54 4.45 5.62
CA GLN A 113 -3.89 5.23 6.67
C GLN A 113 -4.71 6.48 7.04
N ALA A 114 -5.27 7.18 6.04
CA ALA A 114 -6.14 8.32 6.28
C ALA A 114 -7.47 7.91 6.97
N GLN A 115 -8.06 6.78 6.57
CA GLN A 115 -9.29 6.25 7.20
C GLN A 115 -9.05 5.79 8.64
N GLY A 116 -7.92 5.12 8.93
CA GLY A 116 -7.56 4.69 10.29
C GLY A 116 -7.38 5.86 11.27
N CYS A 117 -7.03 7.05 10.77
CA CYS A 117 -6.97 8.27 11.58
C CYS A 117 -8.37 8.79 11.96
N HIS A 118 -9.43 8.47 11.21
CA HIS A 118 -10.78 8.96 11.45
C HIS A 118 -11.61 8.05 12.38
N THR A 119 -11.24 6.77 12.53
CA THR A 119 -11.95 5.81 13.41
C THR A 119 -11.47 5.80 14.86
N GLN A 120 -10.38 6.50 15.19
CA GLN A 120 -9.87 6.61 16.57
C GLN A 120 -10.41 7.86 17.29
N GLY A 121 -11.69 8.16 17.15
CA GLY A 121 -12.32 9.31 17.78
C GLY A 121 -13.80 9.09 18.05
N TYR A 122 -14.15 9.08 19.35
CA TYR A 122 -15.49 9.10 19.94
C TYR A 122 -16.17 7.74 20.21
N GLN A 123 -15.89 7.19 21.40
CA GLN A 123 -16.87 6.40 22.16
C GLN A 123 -17.58 7.38 23.13
N PRO A 124 -18.90 7.60 23.06
CA PRO A 124 -19.59 8.34 24.11
C PRO A 124 -19.53 7.53 25.41
N VAL A 125 -18.84 8.06 26.42
CA VAL A 125 -18.89 7.53 27.79
C VAL A 125 -20.32 7.66 28.29
N LYS A 126 -21.00 6.52 28.44
CA LYS A 126 -22.32 6.43 29.06
C LYS A 126 -22.08 6.40 30.57
N ASP A 127 -21.85 7.56 31.16
CA ASP A 127 -21.72 7.66 32.62
C ASP A 127 -23.12 7.54 33.24
N ASN A 128 -23.44 6.32 33.69
CA ASN A 128 -24.66 6.04 34.43
C ASN A 128 -24.52 6.64 35.82
N MET A 129 -24.92 7.90 35.99
CA MET A 129 -25.11 8.50 37.32
C MET A 129 -26.16 7.71 38.10
N HIS A 130 -25.69 6.85 39.00
CA HIS A 130 -26.50 6.36 40.11
C HIS A 130 -26.26 7.30 41.29
N MET A 131 -27.23 8.19 41.51
CA MET A 131 -27.26 9.11 42.64
C MET A 131 -27.92 8.40 43.84
N PRO A 132 -27.30 8.36 45.03
CA PRO A 132 -28.00 8.07 46.28
C PRO A 132 -28.78 9.28 46.80
#